data_AF-A0A9P0QPT0-F1
#
_entry.id   AF-A0A9P0QPT0-F1
#
_cell.length_a   1.000
_cell.length_b   1.000
_cell.length_c   1.000
_cell.angle_alpha   90.00
_cell.angle_beta   90.00
_cell.angle_gamma   90.00
#
_symmetry.space_group_name_H-M   'P 1'
#
loop_
_entity.id
_entity.type
_entity.pdbx_description
1 polymer ?
#
loop_
_entity_poly.entity_id
_entity_poly.type
_entity_poly.pdbx_seq_one_letter_code
_entity_poly.pdbx_strand_id
1 'polypeptide(L)'
;MPQQITDPRQLVSVYKKNGSFDKQRKSLLENFKASETHANLMLKLKLIVEGKVKSDPTILMKNRGKVGALIQGSIIQQKAEEENSILSIVDNDIQEKIIDSPEFHKLLKKELNDIKRKSMGISDEQWEAMESEKQERMKISTPSLPEASQQASSLANDDGKSAVSSPSTFGGYKLKPDKVIKAPKIKISQLKY
;
A
#
# COMPACT_ATOMS: atom_id res chain seq x y z
N MET A 1 32.73 -17.73 5.21
CA MET A 1 32.71 -16.30 5.57
C MET A 1 31.30 -15.77 5.29
N PRO A 2 30.58 -15.21 6.27
CA PRO A 2 29.30 -14.55 6.00
C PRO A 2 29.54 -13.37 5.05
N GLN A 3 28.84 -13.34 3.91
CA GLN A 3 28.91 -12.23 2.97
C GLN A 3 28.17 -11.03 3.59
N GLN A 4 28.90 -9.95 3.84
CA GLN A 4 28.30 -8.71 4.30
C GLN A 4 27.36 -8.16 3.21
N ILE A 5 26.09 -7.96 3.57
CA ILE A 5 25.09 -7.37 2.67
C ILE A 5 25.28 -5.85 2.69
N THR A 6 25.86 -5.31 1.62
CA THR A 6 26.12 -3.87 1.49
C THR A 6 25.08 -3.15 0.62
N ASP A 7 24.41 -3.88 -0.29
CA ASP A 7 23.42 -3.35 -1.22
C ASP A 7 21.99 -3.81 -0.86
N PRO A 8 20.99 -2.91 -0.82
CA PRO A 8 19.57 -3.27 -0.71
C PRO A 8 19.11 -4.39 -1.66
N ARG A 9 19.65 -4.47 -2.88
CA ARG A 9 19.27 -5.55 -3.84
C ARG A 9 19.72 -6.92 -3.37
N GLN A 10 20.88 -7.01 -2.72
CA GLN A 10 21.37 -8.26 -2.13
C GLN A 10 20.47 -8.69 -0.98
N LEU A 11 20.00 -7.75 -0.16
CA LEU A 11 19.07 -8.04 0.93
C LEU A 11 17.75 -8.63 0.41
N VAL A 12 17.20 -8.08 -0.68
CA VAL A 12 16.01 -8.65 -1.34
C VAL A 12 16.29 -10.05 -1.87
N SER A 13 17.46 -10.29 -2.46
CA SER A 13 17.84 -11.61 -2.96
C SER A 13 17.88 -12.64 -1.83
N VAL A 14 18.51 -12.31 -0.70
CA VAL A 14 18.59 -13.20 0.47
C VAL A 14 17.21 -13.42 1.08
N TYR A 15 16.40 -12.38 1.23
CA TYR A 15 15.02 -12.48 1.71
C TYR A 15 14.15 -13.43 0.87
N LYS A 16 14.31 -13.40 -0.46
CA LYS A 16 13.65 -14.34 -1.37
C LYS A 16 14.22 -15.75 -1.26
N LYS A 17 15.56 -15.91 -1.28
CA LYS A 17 16.23 -17.21 -1.23
C LYS A 17 15.97 -17.98 0.06
N ASN A 18 15.81 -17.28 1.17
CA ASN A 18 15.54 -17.90 2.48
C ASN A 18 14.07 -18.36 2.64
N GLY A 19 13.22 -18.16 1.63
CA GLY A 19 11.82 -18.59 1.65
C GLY A 19 10.89 -17.71 2.48
N SER A 20 11.39 -16.64 3.13
CA SER A 20 10.57 -15.71 3.90
C SER A 20 9.51 -15.02 3.03
N PHE A 21 9.88 -14.62 1.80
CA PHE A 21 8.94 -14.08 0.83
C PHE A 21 7.79 -15.04 0.54
N ASP A 22 8.09 -16.30 0.22
CA ASP A 22 7.06 -17.29 -0.11
C ASP A 22 6.19 -17.65 1.10
N LYS A 23 6.77 -17.68 2.30
CA LYS A 23 6.03 -17.87 3.55
C LYS A 23 5.02 -16.74 3.77
N GLN A 24 5.44 -15.48 3.65
CA GLN A 24 4.54 -14.34 3.78
C GLN A 24 3.48 -14.33 2.69
N ARG A 25 3.86 -14.60 1.42
CA ARG A 25 2.92 -14.70 0.29
C ARG A 25 1.85 -15.76 0.56
N LYS A 26 2.23 -16.92 1.08
CA LYS A 26 1.29 -17.99 1.44
C LYS A 26 0.38 -17.55 2.59
N SER A 27 0.93 -16.95 3.65
CA SER A 27 0.13 -16.47 4.78
C SER A 27 -0.89 -15.42 4.35
N LEU A 28 -0.50 -14.45 3.51
CA LEU A 28 -1.40 -13.42 2.99
C LEU A 28 -2.51 -14.04 2.15
N LEU A 29 -2.18 -15.03 1.31
CA LEU A 29 -3.18 -15.74 0.50
C LEU A 29 -4.19 -16.53 1.36
N GLU A 30 -3.72 -17.23 2.39
CA GLU A 30 -4.62 -17.98 3.28
C GLU A 30 -5.49 -17.05 4.11
N ASN A 31 -4.93 -15.95 4.64
CA ASN A 31 -5.68 -14.91 5.33
C ASN A 31 -6.72 -14.27 4.41
N PHE A 32 -6.37 -14.02 3.14
CA PHE A 32 -7.32 -13.52 2.15
C PHE A 32 -8.47 -14.51 1.93
N LYS A 33 -8.19 -15.80 1.70
CA LYS A 33 -9.23 -16.83 1.51
C LYS A 33 -10.20 -16.94 2.70
N ALA A 34 -9.70 -16.73 3.92
CA ALA A 34 -10.49 -16.74 5.14
C ALA A 34 -11.24 -15.42 5.40
N SER A 35 -10.93 -14.36 4.65
CA SER A 35 -11.51 -13.03 4.87
C SER A 35 -12.90 -12.86 4.26
N GLU A 36 -13.64 -11.89 4.80
CA GLU A 36 -14.92 -11.47 4.24
C GLU A 36 -14.78 -10.91 2.82
N THR A 37 -13.66 -10.23 2.50
CA THR A 37 -13.36 -9.74 1.15
C THR A 37 -13.41 -10.87 0.12
N HIS A 38 -12.84 -12.04 0.45
CA HIS A 38 -12.88 -13.20 -0.43
C HIS A 38 -14.30 -13.75 -0.60
N ALA A 39 -15.10 -13.78 0.47
CA ALA A 39 -16.51 -14.17 0.38
C ALA A 39 -17.30 -13.22 -0.54
N ASN A 40 -17.09 -11.91 -0.41
CA ASN A 40 -17.70 -10.88 -1.25
C ASN A 40 -17.26 -11.00 -2.72
N LEU A 41 -15.97 -11.24 -2.96
CA LEU A 41 -15.42 -11.51 -4.29
C LEU A 41 -16.10 -12.73 -4.93
N MET A 42 -16.23 -13.83 -4.18
CA MET A 42 -16.86 -15.06 -4.67
C MET A 42 -18.34 -14.85 -4.98
N LEU A 43 -19.06 -14.12 -4.12
CA LEU A 43 -20.47 -13.79 -4.36
C LEU A 43 -20.63 -12.98 -5.66
N LYS A 44 -19.82 -11.94 -5.83
CA LYS A 44 -19.85 -11.10 -7.03
C LYS A 44 -19.50 -11.89 -8.29
N LEU A 45 -18.52 -12.80 -8.20
CA LEU A 45 -18.14 -13.64 -9.32
C LEU A 45 -19.30 -14.57 -9.73
N LYS A 46 -20.01 -15.15 -8.77
CA LYS A 46 -21.20 -15.97 -9.05
C LYS A 46 -22.28 -15.16 -9.77
N LEU A 47 -22.57 -13.95 -9.30
CA LEU A 47 -23.56 -13.06 -9.94
C LEU A 47 -23.20 -12.72 -11.39
N ILE A 48 -21.92 -12.45 -11.66
CA ILE A 48 -21.45 -12.20 -13.04
C ILE A 48 -21.64 -13.44 -13.91
N VAL A 49 -21.24 -14.63 -13.42
CA VAL A 49 -21.39 -15.88 -14.17
C VAL A 49 -22.86 -16.20 -14.42
N GLU A 50 -23.72 -16.06 -13.42
CA GLU A 50 -25.16 -16.26 -13.56
C GLU A 50 -25.77 -15.28 -14.56
N GLY A 51 -25.38 -14.00 -14.52
CA GLY A 51 -25.81 -13.01 -15.51
C GLY A 51 -25.40 -13.40 -16.93
N LYS A 52 -24.16 -13.89 -17.11
CA LYS A 52 -23.68 -14.36 -18.41
C LYS A 52 -24.41 -15.61 -18.89
N VAL A 53 -24.64 -16.59 -18.03
CA VAL A 53 -25.39 -17.81 -18.36
C VAL A 53 -26.85 -17.50 -18.72
N LYS A 54 -27.49 -16.55 -18.01
CA LYS A 54 -28.84 -16.08 -18.35
C LYS A 54 -28.87 -15.38 -19.72
N SER A 55 -27.83 -14.60 -20.05
CA SER A 55 -27.74 -13.90 -21.33
C SER A 55 -27.42 -14.82 -22.52
N ASP A 56 -26.58 -15.85 -22.30
CA ASP A 56 -26.20 -16.85 -23.30
C ASP A 56 -26.12 -18.23 -22.64
N PRO A 57 -27.23 -19.01 -22.60
CA PRO A 57 -27.23 -20.36 -22.03
C PRO A 57 -26.30 -21.33 -22.76
N THR A 58 -25.98 -21.07 -24.04
CA THR A 58 -25.11 -21.94 -24.86
C THR A 58 -23.67 -21.93 -24.36
N ILE A 59 -23.30 -20.96 -23.50
CA ILE A 59 -21.98 -20.91 -22.88
C ILE A 59 -21.69 -22.18 -22.07
N LEU A 60 -22.70 -22.78 -21.45
CA LEU A 60 -22.54 -24.03 -20.69
C LEU A 60 -22.23 -25.24 -21.58
N MET A 61 -22.56 -25.17 -22.87
CA MET A 61 -22.28 -26.21 -23.87
C MET A 61 -20.87 -26.08 -24.45
N LYS A 62 -20.17 -24.96 -24.20
CA LYS A 62 -18.79 -24.73 -24.66
C LYS A 62 -17.79 -25.43 -23.73
N ASN A 63 -16.58 -25.67 -24.23
CA ASN A 63 -15.50 -26.22 -23.42
C ASN A 63 -15.19 -25.29 -22.23
N ARG A 64 -15.05 -25.86 -21.02
CA ARG A 64 -14.74 -25.16 -19.76
C ARG A 64 -13.62 -24.11 -19.91
N GLY A 65 -12.57 -24.41 -20.67
CA GLY A 65 -11.48 -23.45 -20.91
C GLY A 65 -11.91 -22.21 -21.70
N LYS A 66 -12.72 -22.39 -22.75
CA LYS A 66 -13.26 -21.27 -23.54
C LYS A 66 -14.24 -20.43 -22.73
N VAL A 67 -15.07 -21.08 -21.91
CA VAL A 67 -16.00 -20.40 -20.99
C VAL A 67 -15.25 -19.55 -19.98
N GLY A 68 -14.23 -20.12 -19.34
CA GLY A 68 -13.38 -19.39 -18.40
C GLY A 68 -12.72 -18.17 -19.04
N ALA A 69 -12.19 -18.31 -20.26
CA ALA A 69 -11.58 -17.21 -20.99
C ALA A 69 -12.58 -16.09 -21.32
N LEU A 70 -13.82 -16.42 -21.73
CA LEU A 70 -14.87 -15.43 -22.00
C LEU A 70 -15.27 -14.66 -20.74
N ILE A 71 -15.46 -15.38 -19.63
CA ILE A 71 -15.80 -14.77 -18.34
C ILE A 71 -14.65 -13.86 -17.87
N GLN A 72 -13.40 -14.35 -17.91
CA GLN A 72 -12.23 -13.57 -17.54
C GLN A 72 -12.08 -12.31 -18.39
N GLY A 73 -12.26 -12.41 -19.72
CA GLY A 73 -12.23 -11.26 -20.61
C GLY A 73 -13.28 -10.21 -20.24
N SER A 74 -14.49 -10.64 -19.89
CA SER A 74 -15.55 -9.71 -19.46
C SER A 74 -15.24 -9.02 -18.13
N ILE A 75 -14.62 -9.72 -17.17
CA ILE A 75 -14.20 -9.13 -15.89
C ILE A 75 -13.12 -8.06 -16.10
N ILE A 76 -12.16 -8.33 -16.99
CA ILE A 76 -11.11 -7.37 -17.33
C ILE A 76 -11.69 -6.14 -18.01
N GLN A 77 -12.67 -6.32 -18.90
CA GLN A 77 -13.33 -5.20 -19.57
C GLN A 77 -14.14 -4.33 -18.61
N GLN A 78 -14.84 -4.93 -17.64
CA GLN A 78 -15.55 -4.20 -16.58
C GLN A 78 -14.63 -3.30 -15.74
N LYS A 79 -13.35 -3.67 -15.53
CA LYS A 79 -12.40 -2.79 -14.84
C LYS A 79 -12.19 -1.46 -15.56
N ALA A 80 -12.29 -1.43 -16.88
CA ALA A 80 -12.14 -0.20 -17.65
C ALA A 80 -13.40 0.68 -17.60
N GLU A 81 -14.57 0.10 -17.30
CA GLU A 81 -15.88 0.74 -17.43
C GLU A 81 -16.50 1.09 -16.06
N GLU A 82 -16.16 0.37 -14.98
CA GLU A 82 -16.76 0.52 -13.65
C GLU A 82 -15.70 0.65 -12.54
N GLU A 83 -15.77 1.73 -11.73
CA GLU A 83 -14.89 1.91 -10.54
C GLU A 83 -15.08 0.77 -9.52
N ASN A 84 -16.29 0.24 -9.40
CA ASN A 84 -16.61 -0.89 -8.55
C ASN A 84 -16.45 -2.24 -9.28
N SER A 85 -15.39 -2.43 -10.07
CA SER A 85 -15.13 -3.73 -10.70
C SER A 85 -14.78 -4.82 -9.67
N ILE A 86 -14.77 -6.10 -10.09
CA ILE A 86 -14.29 -7.19 -9.24
C ILE A 86 -12.81 -7.01 -8.85
N LEU A 87 -12.04 -6.43 -9.76
CA LEU A 87 -10.60 -6.27 -9.60
C LEU A 87 -10.27 -5.15 -8.60
N SER A 88 -11.10 -4.10 -8.51
CA SER A 88 -10.89 -3.04 -7.52
C SER A 88 -11.11 -3.53 -6.07
N ILE A 89 -11.98 -4.52 -5.84
CA ILE A 89 -12.14 -5.15 -4.52
C ILE A 89 -10.82 -5.78 -4.05
N VAL A 90 -10.13 -6.48 -4.95
CA VAL A 90 -8.86 -7.14 -4.64
C VAL A 90 -7.73 -6.11 -4.51
N ASP A 91 -7.68 -5.13 -5.41
CA ASP A 91 -6.68 -4.06 -5.38
C ASP A 91 -6.77 -3.27 -4.06
N ASN A 92 -7.99 -2.96 -3.58
CA ASN A 92 -8.22 -2.29 -2.31
C ASN A 92 -7.78 -3.13 -1.10
N ASP A 93 -8.05 -4.44 -1.09
CA ASP A 93 -7.63 -5.33 -0.01
C ASP A 93 -6.10 -5.44 0.08
N ILE A 94 -5.42 -5.48 -1.08
CA ILE A 94 -3.96 -5.44 -1.17
C ILE A 94 -3.44 -4.11 -0.63
N GLN A 95 -4.05 -3.01 -1.05
CA GLN A 95 -3.66 -1.67 -0.62
C GLN A 95 -3.75 -1.55 0.91
N GLU A 96 -4.89 -1.91 1.50
CA GLU A 96 -5.12 -1.81 2.94
C GLU A 96 -4.23 -2.75 3.75
N LYS A 97 -4.15 -4.02 3.37
CA LYS A 97 -3.49 -5.05 4.19
C LYS A 97 -1.98 -5.16 3.99
N ILE A 98 -1.47 -4.66 2.86
CA ILE A 98 -0.06 -4.81 2.49
C ILE A 98 0.61 -3.46 2.34
N ILE A 99 0.08 -2.56 1.51
CA ILE A 99 0.76 -1.31 1.13
C ILE A 99 0.64 -0.26 2.23
N ASP A 100 -0.54 -0.12 2.82
CA ASP A 100 -0.82 0.90 3.84
C ASP A 100 -0.77 0.31 5.25
N SER A 101 -0.60 -1.00 5.39
CA SER A 101 -0.57 -1.69 6.68
C SER A 101 0.72 -1.40 7.45
N PRO A 102 0.66 -0.63 8.56
CA PRO A 102 1.84 -0.33 9.36
C PRO A 102 2.37 -1.59 10.06
N GLU A 103 1.49 -2.51 10.44
CA GLU A 103 1.88 -3.77 11.09
C GLU A 103 2.63 -4.69 10.13
N PHE A 104 2.17 -4.78 8.88
CA PHE A 104 2.89 -5.53 7.84
C PHE A 104 4.29 -4.95 7.61
N HIS A 105 4.40 -3.62 7.52
CA HIS A 105 5.68 -2.93 7.39
C HIS A 105 6.62 -3.13 8.59
N LYS A 106 6.10 -3.15 9.82
CA LYS A 106 6.89 -3.45 11.02
C LYS A 106 7.44 -4.87 10.98
N LEU A 107 6.61 -5.84 10.61
CA LEU A 107 7.01 -7.25 10.50
C LEU A 107 8.07 -7.43 9.41
N LEU A 108 7.87 -6.85 8.23
CA LEU A 108 8.84 -6.91 7.14
C LEU A 108 10.18 -6.27 7.53
N LYS A 109 10.15 -5.10 8.18
CA LYS A 109 11.38 -4.45 8.69
C LYS A 109 12.11 -5.33 9.70
N LYS A 110 11.38 -5.98 10.61
CA LYS A 110 11.97 -6.90 11.60
C LYS A 110 12.69 -8.06 10.91
N GLU A 111 12.04 -8.69 9.93
CA GLU A 111 12.66 -9.80 9.19
C GLU A 111 13.88 -9.37 8.37
N LEU A 112 13.80 -8.23 7.69
CA LEU A 112 14.93 -7.69 6.92
C LEU A 112 16.11 -7.30 7.82
N ASN A 113 15.84 -6.72 8.99
CA ASN A 113 16.87 -6.40 9.97
C ASN A 113 17.53 -7.66 10.53
N ASP A 114 16.76 -8.72 10.81
CA ASP A 114 17.31 -10.00 11.27
C ASP A 114 18.22 -10.65 10.21
N ILE A 115 17.82 -10.62 8.93
CA ILE A 115 18.67 -11.08 7.83
C ILE A 115 19.97 -10.26 7.75
N LYS A 116 19.87 -8.93 7.85
CA LYS A 116 21.03 -8.05 7.83
C LYS A 116 21.96 -8.34 9.00
N ARG A 117 21.43 -8.46 10.21
CA ARG A 117 22.16 -8.79 11.44
C ARG A 117 22.92 -10.12 11.32
N LYS A 118 22.23 -11.18 10.89
CA LYS A 118 22.82 -12.50 10.65
C LYS A 118 23.92 -12.46 9.59
N SER A 119 23.75 -11.65 8.54
CA SER A 119 24.79 -11.46 7.52
C SER A 119 26.04 -10.71 8.02
N MET A 120 25.89 -9.90 9.08
CA MET A 120 27.00 -9.20 9.74
C MET A 120 27.63 -10.03 10.88
N GLY A 121 27.10 -11.23 11.18
CA GLY A 121 27.62 -12.10 12.24
C GLY A 121 27.32 -11.62 13.67
N ILE A 122 26.36 -10.71 13.84
CA ILE A 122 25.99 -10.15 15.15
C ILE A 122 25.10 -11.15 15.88
N SER A 123 25.45 -11.52 17.12
CA SER A 123 24.66 -12.46 17.94
C SER A 123 23.33 -11.85 18.39
N ASP A 124 22.40 -12.69 18.86
CA ASP A 124 21.09 -12.26 19.35
C ASP A 124 21.24 -11.29 20.54
N GLU A 125 22.16 -11.59 21.46
CA GLU A 125 22.47 -10.78 22.65
C GLU A 125 23.02 -9.39 22.31
N GLN A 126 23.90 -9.30 21.31
CA GLN A 126 24.49 -8.03 20.88
C GLN A 126 23.46 -7.09 20.23
N TRP A 127 22.45 -7.66 19.59
CA TRP A 127 21.40 -6.89 18.93
C TRP A 127 20.35 -6.37 19.89
N GLU A 128 19.96 -7.18 20.87
CA GLU A 128 19.04 -6.75 21.93
C GLU A 128 19.63 -5.59 22.75
N ALA A 129 20.93 -5.63 23.03
CA ALA A 129 21.63 -4.52 23.69
C ALA A 129 21.59 -3.22 22.84
N MET A 130 21.89 -3.30 21.53
CA MET A 130 21.84 -2.14 20.64
C MET A 130 20.42 -1.58 20.43
N GLU A 131 19.42 -2.45 20.30
CA GLU A 131 18.04 -1.99 20.11
C GLU A 131 17.48 -1.36 21.40
N SER A 132 17.87 -1.87 22.57
CA SER A 132 17.52 -1.30 23.88
C SER A 132 18.17 0.07 24.09
N GLU A 133 19.47 0.21 23.79
CA GLU A 133 20.17 1.51 23.88
C GLU A 133 19.56 2.54 22.92
N LYS A 134 19.19 2.12 21.71
CA LYS A 134 18.54 2.98 20.72
C LYS A 134 17.14 3.42 21.17
N GLN A 135 16.37 2.54 21.80
CA GLN A 135 15.07 2.87 22.37
C GLN A 135 15.19 3.85 23.55
N GLU A 136 16.19 3.69 24.41
CA GLU A 136 16.47 4.64 25.49
C GLU A 136 16.83 6.03 24.94
N ARG A 137 17.70 6.09 23.93
CA ARG A 137 18.07 7.36 23.27
C ARG A 137 16.88 8.07 22.62
N MET A 138 15.94 7.33 22.02
CA MET A 138 14.74 7.92 21.43
C MET A 138 13.73 8.43 22.47
N LYS A 139 13.65 7.82 23.66
CA LYS A 139 12.82 8.31 24.77
C LYS A 139 13.36 9.60 25.38
N ILE A 140 14.68 9.78 25.38
CA ILE A 140 15.34 10.97 25.92
C ILE A 140 15.21 12.18 24.96
N SER A 141 15.04 11.97 23.65
CA SER A 141 14.97 13.04 22.65
C SER A 141 13.57 13.63 22.39
N THR A 142 12.53 13.20 23.09
CA THR A 142 11.23 13.88 23.11
C THR A 142 11.11 14.76 24.35
N PRO A 143 11.57 16.03 24.34
CA PRO A 143 11.27 16.94 25.43
C PRO A 143 9.78 17.29 25.38
N SER A 144 9.07 16.90 26.44
CA SER A 144 7.79 17.48 26.83
C SER A 144 7.91 19.01 26.85
N LEU A 145 7.12 19.71 26.03
CA LEU A 145 6.85 21.14 26.23
C LEU A 145 6.10 21.28 27.57
N PRO A 146 6.65 21.96 28.59
CA PRO A 146 5.95 22.18 29.84
C PRO A 146 4.89 23.28 29.68
N GLU A 147 3.82 23.08 30.44
CA GLU A 147 2.66 23.95 30.59
C GLU A 147 3.06 25.41 30.88
N ALA A 148 2.75 26.31 29.95
CA ALA A 148 2.74 27.75 30.19
C ALA A 148 1.50 28.35 29.54
N SER A 149 0.34 28.06 30.11
CA SER A 149 -0.94 28.72 29.79
C SER A 149 -1.84 28.77 31.03
N GLN A 150 -1.32 29.30 32.13
CA GLN A 150 -2.11 29.77 33.26
C GLN A 150 -1.50 31.07 33.75
N GLN A 151 -1.86 32.20 33.11
CA GLN A 151 -1.85 33.57 33.66
C GLN A 151 -2.15 34.56 32.52
N ALA A 152 -3.42 34.68 32.15
CA ALA A 152 -3.96 35.86 31.46
C ALA A 152 -5.50 35.78 31.49
N SER A 153 -6.10 35.84 32.68
CA SER A 153 -7.54 36.06 32.83
C SER A 153 -7.79 36.96 34.03
N SER A 154 -7.41 38.22 33.91
CA SER A 154 -8.04 39.32 34.64
C SER A 154 -7.86 40.62 33.85
N LEU A 155 -8.99 41.34 33.69
CA LEU A 155 -9.15 42.69 33.13
C LEU A 155 -9.30 42.80 31.61
N ALA A 156 -10.55 42.70 31.14
CA ALA A 156 -11.25 43.78 30.42
C ALA A 156 -12.59 43.26 29.88
N ASN A 157 -13.69 43.60 30.56
CA ASN A 157 -14.99 43.73 29.91
C ASN A 157 -15.06 45.18 29.43
N ASP A 158 -15.13 45.41 28.12
CA ASP A 158 -15.82 46.59 27.57
C ASP A 158 -16.09 46.42 26.06
N ASP A 159 -17.36 46.49 25.71
CA ASP A 159 -17.98 47.02 24.49
C ASP A 159 -17.44 46.74 23.07
N GLY A 160 -18.33 46.13 22.26
CA GLY A 160 -18.77 46.79 21.02
C GLY A 160 -18.23 46.30 19.66
N LYS A 161 -19.14 45.69 18.88
CA LYS A 161 -19.34 45.81 17.41
C LYS A 161 -18.27 45.34 16.40
N SER A 162 -18.81 44.89 15.25
CA SER A 162 -18.23 44.91 13.89
C SER A 162 -17.22 43.80 13.55
N ALA A 163 -17.63 42.75 12.81
CA ALA A 163 -17.70 42.67 11.34
C ALA A 163 -16.36 42.35 10.64
N VAL A 164 -16.36 41.22 9.93
CA VAL A 164 -15.74 40.96 8.61
C VAL A 164 -14.21 40.81 8.49
N SER A 165 -13.87 39.78 7.70
CA SER A 165 -12.65 39.55 6.87
C SER A 165 -11.41 38.87 7.48
N SER A 166 -11.19 37.65 6.96
CA SER A 166 -9.99 36.86 6.56
C SER A 166 -8.57 37.48 6.71
N PRO A 167 -7.44 36.73 6.58
CA PRO A 167 -7.27 35.35 6.09
C PRO A 167 -6.28 34.45 6.89
N SER A 168 -6.47 33.12 6.81
CA SER A 168 -5.45 32.15 7.26
C SER A 168 -4.31 32.08 6.25
N THR A 169 -3.12 32.55 6.66
CA THR A 169 -1.89 32.39 5.89
C THR A 169 -1.11 31.21 6.45
N PHE A 170 -1.36 30.03 5.89
CA PHE A 170 -0.57 28.82 6.14
C PHE A 170 0.70 28.86 5.30
N GLY A 171 1.84 28.57 5.93
CA GLY A 171 3.17 28.65 5.35
C GLY A 171 3.36 27.78 4.10
N GLY A 172 3.51 28.45 2.96
CA GLY A 172 4.78 28.48 2.23
C GLY A 172 5.46 27.16 1.86
N TYR A 173 4.87 26.36 0.97
CA TYR A 173 5.64 25.54 0.02
C TYR A 173 5.21 25.88 -1.41
N LYS A 174 6.06 26.62 -2.13
CA LYS A 174 5.91 26.87 -3.56
C LYS A 174 6.23 25.58 -4.33
N LEU A 175 5.20 24.87 -4.77
CA LEU A 175 5.31 23.88 -5.85
C LEU A 175 5.64 24.64 -7.15
N LYS A 176 6.77 24.32 -7.77
CA LYS A 176 7.12 24.79 -9.12
C LYS A 176 6.21 24.06 -10.12
N PRO A 177 5.61 24.73 -11.12
CA PRO A 177 4.80 24.06 -12.12
C PRO A 177 5.68 23.17 -13.01
N ASP A 178 5.21 21.95 -13.24
CA ASP A 178 5.83 20.92 -14.06
C ASP A 178 6.10 21.40 -15.48
N LYS A 179 7.29 21.05 -15.99
CA LYS A 179 7.62 21.18 -17.41
C LYS A 179 6.75 20.21 -18.20
N VAL A 180 5.87 20.75 -19.04
CA VAL A 180 5.11 20.00 -20.03
C VAL A 180 6.08 19.30 -20.99
N ILE A 181 6.25 17.99 -20.83
CA ILE A 181 6.97 17.15 -21.79
C ILE A 181 6.01 16.90 -22.97
N LYS A 182 6.26 17.57 -24.10
CA LYS A 182 5.55 17.29 -25.36
C LYS A 182 5.99 15.94 -25.92
N ALA A 183 5.05 15.04 -26.17
CA ALA A 183 5.29 13.80 -26.88
C ALA A 183 5.67 14.05 -28.36
N PRO A 184 6.59 13.28 -28.95
CA PRO A 184 6.97 13.44 -30.34
C PRO A 184 5.85 12.97 -31.29
N LYS A 185 5.56 13.79 -32.31
CA LYS A 185 4.61 13.47 -33.39
C LYS A 185 5.22 12.40 -34.30
N ILE A 186 4.58 11.22 -34.38
CA ILE A 186 4.92 10.18 -35.36
C ILE A 186 4.31 10.60 -36.71
N LYS A 187 5.16 10.76 -37.73
CA LYS A 187 4.72 10.98 -39.12
C LYS A 187 4.28 9.64 -39.72
N ILE A 188 2.97 9.51 -39.97
CA ILE A 188 2.39 8.40 -40.73
C ILE A 188 2.66 8.67 -42.21
N SER A 189 3.82 8.23 -42.71
CA SER A 189 4.09 8.28 -44.16
C SER A 189 4.99 7.15 -44.67
N GLN A 190 5.02 5.99 -44.01
CA GLN A 190 5.84 4.84 -44.43
C GLN A 190 5.18 3.46 -44.24
N LEU A 191 3.85 3.37 -44.18
CA LEU A 191 3.16 2.08 -44.35
C LEU A 191 2.79 1.93 -45.82
N LYS A 192 3.69 1.30 -46.59
CA LYS A 192 3.35 0.73 -47.90
C LYS A 192 2.44 -0.48 -47.67
N TYR A 193 1.37 -0.53 -48.47
CA TYR A 193 0.44 -1.66 -48.58
C TYR A 193 1.15 -2.94 -49.01
#